data_AF-A0AA40EIL1-F1
#
_entry.id   AF-A0AA40EIL1-F1
#
_cell.length_a   1.000
_cell.length_b   1.000
_cell.length_c   1.000
_cell.angle_alpha   90.00
_cell.angle_beta   90.00
_cell.angle_gamma   90.00
#
_symmetry.space_group_name_H-M   'P 1'
#
loop_
_entity.id
_entity.type
_entity.pdbx_description
1 polymer ?
#
loop_
_entity_poly.entity_id
_entity_poly.type
_entity_poly.pdbx_seq_one_letter_code
_entity_poly.pdbx_strand_id
1 'polypeptide(L)'
;LAPPLLIGFTRSWPILLQAVVSYVTAGWPADQIFVVENTGVQQANARGQLTLQNPFYLNHTILRTLGVNIIQTPTLLTFAQLQNFYLSLTYTKNWPYYFWSHMDVLTLSYEDGNEHTPKYSDKGYKPIYTLALEALQKARRDPRWGTRWFSYDHLALVNPLAYEDVGGWDTMIPYYITDCDMHARLAMRNWTMLDAKAAIITDVSTTIDDLLALYRVDGIEAKFTDPNPPPPGKDGAVVARRGDEKDDDENLRRWRKLQKTADTMFHYKHGDRGRNTWQLGQHGGQDEPFYYNSAGFAEAIEVTTESGREVFRRKWGHRDCDLREGAGLEFGDQWMVEKDF
;
A
#
# COMPACT_ATOMS: atom_id res chain seq x y z
N LEU A 1 5.36 -11.34 19.88
CA LEU A 1 4.08 -11.13 19.18
C LEU A 1 4.36 -11.06 17.69
N ALA A 2 3.57 -11.77 16.88
CA ALA A 2 3.62 -11.69 15.44
C ALA A 2 3.02 -10.34 14.97
N PRO A 3 3.72 -9.57 14.13
CA PRO A 3 3.26 -8.27 13.66
C PRO A 3 2.09 -8.44 12.68
N PRO A 4 0.98 -7.70 12.82
CA PRO A 4 -0.07 -7.69 11.80
C PRO A 4 0.38 -6.95 10.53
N LEU A 5 -0.24 -7.28 9.40
CA LEU A 5 -0.22 -6.48 8.17
C LEU A 5 -1.57 -5.80 7.99
N LEU A 6 -1.56 -4.46 8.04
CA LEU A 6 -2.75 -3.64 7.82
C LEU A 6 -2.81 -3.21 6.34
N ILE A 7 -3.93 -3.47 5.67
CA ILE A 7 -4.15 -3.03 4.28
C ILE A 7 -5.42 -2.18 4.24
N GLY A 8 -5.27 -0.89 3.99
CA GLY A 8 -6.39 0.04 3.93
C GLY A 8 -7.17 -0.11 2.64
N PHE A 9 -8.50 -0.19 2.73
CA PHE A 9 -9.37 -0.30 1.57
C PHE A 9 -10.41 0.80 1.55
N THR A 10 -10.51 1.52 0.44
CA THR A 10 -11.60 2.48 0.22
C THR A 10 -12.44 2.12 -0.99
N ARG A 11 -11.82 1.77 -2.13
CA ARG A 11 -12.54 1.47 -3.37
C ARG A 11 -11.77 0.52 -4.29
N SER A 12 -12.41 -0.04 -5.31
CA SER A 12 -11.80 -0.96 -6.28
C SER A 12 -11.47 -2.33 -5.68
N TRP A 13 -12.51 -3.10 -5.34
CA TRP A 13 -12.41 -4.43 -4.74
C TRP A 13 -11.43 -5.40 -5.43
N PRO A 14 -11.43 -5.53 -6.78
CA PRO A 14 -10.54 -6.48 -7.44
C PRO A 14 -9.05 -6.24 -7.15
N ILE A 15 -8.65 -4.97 -7.04
CA ILE A 15 -7.26 -4.58 -6.76
C ILE A 15 -6.85 -4.97 -5.34
N LEU A 16 -7.72 -4.72 -4.35
CA LEU A 16 -7.49 -5.19 -2.97
C LEU A 16 -7.37 -6.72 -2.94
N LEU A 17 -8.28 -7.43 -3.62
CA LEU A 17 -8.27 -8.89 -3.63
C LEU A 17 -6.95 -9.41 -4.21
N GLN A 18 -6.46 -8.82 -5.30
CA GLN A 18 -5.14 -9.13 -5.84
C GLN A 18 -4.02 -8.90 -4.81
N ALA A 19 -3.99 -7.74 -4.14
CA ALA A 19 -2.97 -7.44 -3.15
C ALA A 19 -2.97 -8.49 -2.02
N VAL A 20 -4.14 -8.80 -1.46
CA VAL A 20 -4.30 -9.83 -0.42
C VAL A 20 -3.80 -11.19 -0.90
N VAL A 21 -4.27 -11.65 -2.07
CA VAL A 21 -3.86 -12.97 -2.60
C VAL A 21 -2.36 -12.99 -2.88
N SER A 22 -1.78 -11.91 -3.39
CA SER A 22 -0.34 -11.82 -3.66
C SER A 22 0.51 -11.91 -2.40
N TYR A 23 0.09 -11.29 -1.30
CA TYR A 23 0.76 -11.44 0.00
C TYR A 23 0.68 -12.89 0.51
N VAL A 24 -0.49 -13.51 0.43
CA VAL A 24 -0.70 -14.90 0.87
C VAL A 24 0.18 -15.85 0.06
N THR A 25 0.19 -15.75 -1.28
CA THR A 25 0.99 -16.64 -2.13
C THR A 25 2.49 -16.35 -2.05
N ALA A 26 2.91 -15.13 -1.71
CA ALA A 26 4.31 -14.80 -1.41
C ALA A 26 4.77 -15.33 -0.04
N GLY A 27 3.85 -15.86 0.78
CA GLY A 27 4.13 -16.51 2.07
C GLY A 27 3.85 -15.65 3.30
N TRP A 28 2.98 -14.65 3.20
CA TRP A 28 2.45 -13.94 4.37
C TRP A 28 1.31 -14.76 5.03
N PRO A 29 1.32 -14.98 6.35
CA PRO A 29 0.23 -15.68 7.04
C PRO A 29 -1.10 -14.93 6.90
N ALA A 30 -2.11 -15.55 6.31
CA ALA A 30 -3.40 -14.90 6.04
C ALA A 30 -4.08 -14.38 7.32
N ASP A 31 -3.98 -15.13 8.42
CA ASP A 31 -4.52 -14.79 9.74
C ASP A 31 -3.85 -13.55 10.38
N GLN A 32 -2.74 -13.08 9.82
CA GLN A 32 -2.06 -11.85 10.23
C GLN A 32 -2.36 -10.66 9.31
N ILE A 33 -3.11 -10.87 8.22
CA ILE A 33 -3.56 -9.79 7.34
C ILE A 33 -4.88 -9.25 7.88
N PHE A 34 -4.94 -7.94 8.06
CA PHE A 34 -6.11 -7.19 8.46
C PHE A 34 -6.44 -6.19 7.35
N VAL A 35 -7.48 -6.50 6.59
CA VAL A 35 -8.08 -5.52 5.67
C VAL A 35 -8.84 -4.51 6.51
N VAL A 36 -8.43 -3.25 6.44
CA VAL A 36 -9.11 -2.15 7.11
C VAL A 36 -10.07 -1.49 6.14
N GLU A 37 -11.35 -1.84 6.26
CA GLU A 37 -12.44 -1.27 5.47
C GLU A 37 -12.67 0.18 5.87
N ASN A 38 -12.22 1.09 5.02
CA ASN A 38 -12.35 2.54 5.09
C ASN A 38 -13.20 3.07 3.92
N THR A 39 -14.37 2.46 3.73
CA THR A 39 -15.29 2.71 2.61
C THR A 39 -16.28 3.84 2.89
N GLY A 40 -16.56 4.16 4.15
CA GLY A 40 -17.57 5.15 4.54
C GLY A 40 -19.03 4.69 4.37
N VAL A 41 -19.27 3.49 3.81
CA VAL A 41 -20.61 2.94 3.56
C VAL A 41 -21.21 2.24 4.80
N GLN A 42 -20.76 2.63 5.98
CA GLN A 42 -21.18 2.10 7.27
C GLN A 42 -21.14 0.56 7.31
N GLN A 43 -22.31 -0.08 7.45
CA GLN A 43 -22.46 -1.53 7.57
C GLN A 43 -22.93 -2.19 6.26
N ALA A 44 -22.97 -1.45 5.15
CA ALA A 44 -23.58 -1.94 3.91
C ALA A 44 -22.88 -3.17 3.33
N ASN A 45 -21.54 -3.21 3.33
CA ASN A 45 -20.79 -4.39 2.90
C ASN A 45 -21.02 -5.60 3.80
N ALA A 46 -20.96 -5.40 5.13
CA ALA A 46 -21.21 -6.47 6.11
C ALA A 46 -22.63 -7.04 6.00
N ARG A 47 -23.60 -6.24 5.54
CA ARG A 47 -25.00 -6.62 5.33
C ARG A 47 -25.31 -7.08 3.90
N GLY A 48 -24.32 -7.11 2.99
CA GLY A 48 -24.51 -7.52 1.60
C GLY A 48 -25.42 -6.59 0.79
N GLN A 49 -25.41 -5.29 1.08
CA GLN A 49 -26.30 -4.29 0.49
C GLN A 49 -25.74 -3.60 -0.77
N LEU A 50 -24.46 -3.81 -1.09
CA LEU A 50 -23.80 -3.21 -2.25
C LEU A 50 -23.59 -4.26 -3.33
N THR A 51 -23.76 -3.88 -4.60
CA THR A 51 -23.45 -4.78 -5.72
C THR A 51 -21.98 -4.73 -6.10
N LEU A 52 -21.53 -5.72 -6.87
CA LEU A 52 -20.14 -5.83 -7.33
C LEU A 52 -19.66 -4.61 -8.13
N GLN A 53 -20.55 -3.83 -8.75
CA GLN A 53 -20.14 -2.65 -9.51
C GLN A 53 -20.07 -1.37 -8.67
N ASN A 54 -20.50 -1.41 -7.41
CA ASN A 54 -20.37 -0.27 -6.50
C ASN A 54 -18.88 -0.02 -6.19
N PRO A 55 -18.37 1.22 -6.31
CA PRO A 55 -16.98 1.55 -6.03
C PRO A 55 -16.50 1.12 -4.63
N PHE A 56 -17.39 1.16 -3.64
CA PHE A 56 -17.10 0.86 -2.25
C PHE A 56 -17.40 -0.59 -1.85
N TYR A 57 -17.77 -1.43 -2.82
CA TYR A 57 -18.04 -2.85 -2.59
C TYR A 57 -16.84 -3.54 -1.96
N LEU A 58 -17.07 -4.35 -0.93
CA LEU A 58 -16.08 -5.22 -0.30
C LEU A 58 -16.71 -6.58 -0.01
N ASN A 59 -16.15 -7.66 -0.58
CA ASN A 59 -16.68 -8.99 -0.33
C ASN A 59 -16.10 -9.59 0.96
N HIS A 60 -16.82 -9.37 2.07
CA HIS A 60 -16.44 -9.92 3.39
C HIS A 60 -16.34 -11.45 3.41
N THR A 61 -17.18 -12.15 2.66
CA THR A 61 -17.20 -13.61 2.61
C THR A 61 -15.92 -14.14 1.99
N ILE A 62 -15.50 -13.62 0.83
CA ILE A 62 -14.26 -14.05 0.17
C ILE A 62 -13.04 -13.79 1.05
N LEU A 63 -12.95 -12.62 1.69
CA LEU A 63 -11.84 -12.31 2.60
C LEU A 63 -11.77 -13.29 3.78
N ARG A 64 -12.90 -13.61 4.40
CA ARG A 64 -12.95 -14.60 5.49
C ARG A 64 -12.58 -16.00 4.99
N THR A 65 -13.00 -16.39 3.79
CA THR A 65 -12.62 -17.67 3.17
C THR A 65 -11.11 -17.75 2.91
N LEU A 66 -10.47 -16.63 2.56
CA LEU A 66 -9.00 -16.54 2.43
C LEU A 66 -8.27 -16.59 3.79
N GLY A 67 -9.01 -16.54 4.90
CA GLY A 67 -8.44 -16.55 6.25
C GLY A 67 -7.96 -15.19 6.75
N VAL A 68 -8.29 -14.09 6.07
CA VAL A 68 -7.90 -12.74 6.50
C VAL A 68 -8.93 -12.09 7.40
N ASN A 69 -8.46 -11.15 8.22
CA ASN A 69 -9.30 -10.39 9.14
C ASN A 69 -9.83 -9.12 8.47
N ILE A 70 -10.97 -8.65 8.95
CA ILE A 70 -11.59 -7.40 8.51
C ILE A 70 -11.77 -6.49 9.73
N ILE A 71 -11.29 -5.27 9.65
CA ILE A 71 -11.55 -4.20 10.63
C ILE A 71 -12.30 -3.10 9.89
N GLN A 72 -13.48 -2.71 10.36
CA GLN A 72 -14.22 -1.61 9.77
C GLN A 72 -13.91 -0.31 10.50
N THR A 73 -13.67 0.77 9.75
CA THR A 73 -13.63 2.11 10.34
C THR A 73 -15.06 2.57 10.67
N PRO A 74 -15.24 3.44 11.67
CA PRO A 74 -16.57 3.94 12.04
C PRO A 74 -17.17 4.90 11.00
N THR A 75 -16.32 5.54 10.19
CA THR A 75 -16.66 6.46 9.11
C THR A 75 -15.56 6.44 8.06
N LEU A 76 -15.73 7.14 6.95
CA LEU A 76 -14.64 7.40 6.02
C LEU A 76 -13.59 8.30 6.68
N LEU A 77 -12.37 7.80 6.76
CA LEU A 77 -11.20 8.49 7.26
C LEU A 77 -10.34 8.97 6.09
N THR A 78 -9.74 10.16 6.22
CA THR A 78 -8.65 10.59 5.33
C THR A 78 -7.40 9.73 5.53
N PHE A 79 -6.38 9.85 4.68
CA PHE A 79 -5.15 9.06 4.84
C PHE A 79 -4.50 9.29 6.20
N ALA A 80 -4.30 10.55 6.62
CA ALA A 80 -3.71 10.86 7.92
C ALA A 80 -4.56 10.31 9.10
N GLN A 81 -5.88 10.41 8.99
CA GLN A 81 -6.79 9.83 9.99
C GLN A 81 -6.73 8.30 10.03
N LEU A 82 -6.63 7.64 8.87
CA LEU A 82 -6.50 6.18 8.77
C LEU A 82 -5.17 5.70 9.36
N GLN A 83 -4.08 6.42 9.14
CA GLN A 83 -2.79 6.10 9.75
C GLN A 83 -2.83 6.25 11.28
N ASN A 84 -3.49 7.30 11.80
CA ASN A 84 -3.75 7.42 13.24
C ASN A 84 -4.68 6.33 13.77
N PHE A 85 -5.64 5.87 12.96
CA PHE A 85 -6.46 4.71 13.31
C PHE A 85 -5.61 3.45 13.45
N TYR A 86 -4.63 3.21 12.57
CA TYR A 86 -3.66 2.12 12.72
C TYR A 86 -2.86 2.21 14.01
N LEU A 87 -2.35 3.40 14.35
CA LEU A 87 -1.70 3.64 15.65
C LEU A 87 -2.64 3.31 16.81
N SER A 88 -3.91 3.74 16.75
CA SER A 88 -4.89 3.46 17.80
C SER A 88 -5.16 1.97 17.99
N LEU A 89 -5.13 1.18 16.90
CA LEU A 89 -5.28 -0.27 16.96
C LEU A 89 -4.14 -0.92 17.77
N THR A 90 -2.95 -0.34 17.74
CA THR A 90 -1.80 -0.88 18.49
C THR A 90 -2.04 -0.90 19.99
N TYR A 91 -2.73 0.10 20.56
CA TYR A 91 -3.12 0.11 21.97
C TYR A 91 -4.21 -0.91 22.26
N THR A 92 -5.26 -0.94 21.44
CA THR A 92 -6.41 -1.81 21.68
C THR A 92 -6.09 -3.30 21.50
N LYS A 93 -5.09 -3.60 20.66
CA LYS A 93 -4.65 -4.98 20.34
C LYS A 93 -3.30 -5.36 20.97
N ASN A 94 -2.66 -4.44 21.69
CA ASN A 94 -1.30 -4.61 22.24
C ASN A 94 -0.27 -5.03 21.19
N TRP A 95 -0.30 -4.39 20.01
CA TRP A 95 0.68 -4.63 18.95
C TRP A 95 1.89 -3.72 19.13
N PRO A 96 3.08 -4.24 19.47
CA PRO A 96 4.27 -3.40 19.69
C PRO A 96 4.83 -2.78 18.41
N TYR A 97 4.38 -3.27 17.26
CA TYR A 97 4.79 -2.87 15.93
C TYR A 97 3.76 -3.43 14.94
N TYR A 98 3.65 -2.83 13.77
CA TYR A 98 2.78 -3.33 12.70
C TYR A 98 3.41 -3.06 11.33
N PHE A 99 3.01 -3.86 10.35
CA PHE A 99 3.20 -3.53 8.96
C PHE A 99 1.95 -2.86 8.40
N TRP A 100 2.12 -1.92 7.49
CA TRP A 100 1.02 -1.48 6.63
C TRP A 100 1.44 -1.55 5.16
N SER A 101 0.48 -1.81 4.28
CA SER A 101 0.68 -1.87 2.85
C SER A 101 -0.40 -1.10 2.12
N HIS A 102 -0.02 -0.62 0.94
CA HIS A 102 -0.95 -0.15 -0.07
C HIS A 102 -1.86 -1.30 -0.52
N MET A 103 -3.08 -0.97 -0.94
CA MET A 103 -4.01 -1.95 -1.51
C MET A 103 -3.79 -2.17 -3.01
N ASP A 104 -3.07 -1.29 -3.68
CA ASP A 104 -2.79 -1.29 -5.12
C ASP A 104 -1.42 -1.87 -5.46
N VAL A 105 -1.01 -2.92 -4.74
CA VAL A 105 0.26 -3.62 -4.95
C VAL A 105 0.08 -5.03 -5.50
N LEU A 106 1.08 -5.49 -6.24
CA LEU A 106 1.30 -6.89 -6.59
C LEU A 106 2.62 -7.34 -5.94
N THR A 107 2.52 -8.24 -4.97
CA THR A 107 3.66 -8.71 -4.16
C THR A 107 4.13 -10.09 -4.60
N LEU A 108 5.43 -10.22 -4.89
CA LEU A 108 6.08 -11.49 -5.23
C LEU A 108 7.31 -11.73 -4.34
N SER A 109 7.49 -12.98 -3.89
CA SER A 109 8.68 -13.41 -3.16
C SER A 109 9.91 -13.56 -4.10
N TYR A 110 11.12 -13.59 -3.55
CA TYR A 110 12.38 -13.73 -4.31
C TYR A 110 12.69 -15.21 -4.67
N GLU A 111 11.88 -15.83 -5.52
CA GLU A 111 11.97 -17.28 -5.76
C GLU A 111 13.17 -17.73 -6.60
N ASP A 112 13.70 -16.84 -7.44
CA ASP A 112 14.96 -17.05 -8.16
C ASP A 112 16.21 -16.87 -7.30
N GLY A 113 16.03 -16.49 -6.03
CA GLY A 113 17.08 -16.23 -5.08
C GLY A 113 17.80 -14.90 -5.31
N ASN A 114 18.36 -14.35 -4.24
CA ASN A 114 19.18 -13.15 -4.25
C ASN A 114 20.11 -13.13 -3.02
N GLU A 115 20.71 -11.99 -2.71
CA GLU A 115 21.58 -11.82 -1.53
C GLU A 115 20.86 -12.02 -0.18
N HIS A 116 19.53 -12.00 -0.15
CA HIS A 116 18.71 -12.12 1.07
C HIS A 116 18.15 -13.53 1.30
N THR A 117 17.94 -14.30 0.22
CA THR A 117 17.41 -15.67 0.28
C THR A 117 17.94 -16.51 -0.88
N PRO A 118 18.25 -17.81 -0.69
CA PRO A 118 18.55 -18.71 -1.81
C PRO A 118 17.29 -18.95 -2.67
N LYS A 119 17.40 -19.76 -3.73
CA LYS A 119 16.25 -20.13 -4.58
C LYS A 119 15.17 -20.86 -3.78
N TYR A 120 13.94 -20.82 -4.26
CA TYR A 120 12.80 -21.46 -3.57
C TYR A 120 12.96 -22.97 -3.37
N SER A 121 13.69 -23.65 -4.27
CA SER A 121 13.98 -25.08 -4.22
C SER A 121 15.16 -25.44 -3.31
N ASP A 122 15.93 -24.45 -2.85
CA ASP A 122 17.10 -24.66 -2.01
C ASP A 122 16.75 -24.63 -0.52
N LYS A 123 17.49 -25.42 0.27
CA LYS A 123 17.36 -25.40 1.73
C LYS A 123 17.69 -24.02 2.28
N GLY A 124 16.77 -23.48 3.08
CA GLY A 124 16.95 -22.17 3.73
C GLY A 124 16.35 -21.00 2.96
N TYR A 125 15.55 -21.26 1.91
CA TYR A 125 14.66 -20.27 1.32
C TYR A 125 13.82 -19.54 2.39
N LYS A 126 13.68 -18.23 2.23
CA LYS A 126 12.93 -17.36 3.14
C LYS A 126 11.80 -16.67 2.37
N PRO A 127 10.53 -16.96 2.67
CA PRO A 127 9.40 -16.21 2.11
C PRO A 127 9.36 -14.78 2.66
N ILE A 128 8.50 -13.94 2.08
CA ILE A 128 8.38 -12.52 2.43
C ILE A 128 8.25 -12.30 3.95
N TYR A 129 7.42 -13.10 4.62
CA TYR A 129 7.17 -12.95 6.05
C TYR A 129 8.42 -13.19 6.89
N THR A 130 9.26 -14.15 6.50
CA THR A 130 10.52 -14.42 7.21
C THR A 130 11.48 -13.25 7.06
N LEU A 131 11.63 -12.71 5.84
CA LEU A 131 12.48 -11.53 5.60
C LEU A 131 11.96 -10.27 6.30
N ALA A 132 10.63 -10.09 6.34
CA ALA A 132 9.99 -9.01 7.08
C ALA A 132 10.27 -9.09 8.59
N LEU A 133 10.21 -10.29 9.18
CA LEU A 133 10.58 -10.52 10.58
C LEU A 133 12.08 -10.29 10.84
N GLU A 134 12.96 -10.65 9.92
CA GLU A 134 14.39 -10.34 10.01
C GLU A 134 14.64 -8.82 9.98
N ALA A 135 13.94 -8.09 9.13
CA ALA A 135 13.99 -6.62 9.09
C ALA A 135 13.51 -6.00 10.40
N LEU A 136 12.44 -6.53 11.00
CA LEU A 136 12.00 -6.13 12.34
C LEU A 136 13.06 -6.40 13.41
N GLN A 137 13.66 -7.60 13.43
CA GLN A 137 14.72 -7.92 14.39
C GLN A 137 15.93 -7.00 14.24
N LYS A 138 16.29 -6.62 13.00
CA LYS A 138 17.36 -5.66 12.73
C LYS A 138 16.97 -4.25 13.21
N ALA A 139 15.75 -3.80 12.93
CA ALA A 139 15.26 -2.48 13.34
C ALA A 139 15.31 -2.31 14.86
N ARG A 140 14.89 -3.33 15.61
CA ARG A 140 14.88 -3.32 17.09
C ARG A 140 16.25 -3.17 17.76
N ARG A 141 17.35 -3.32 17.02
CA ARG A 141 18.71 -3.08 17.54
C ARG A 141 19.05 -1.59 17.62
N ASP A 142 18.34 -0.77 16.86
CA ASP A 142 18.44 0.68 16.90
C ASP A 142 17.37 1.22 17.87
N PRO A 143 17.73 1.82 19.02
CA PRO A 143 16.74 2.34 19.97
C PRO A 143 15.91 3.51 19.42
N ARG A 144 16.33 4.10 18.28
CA ARG A 144 15.69 5.23 17.61
C ARG A 144 15.11 4.84 16.25
N TRP A 145 14.73 3.58 16.03
CA TRP A 145 14.06 3.21 14.79
C TRP A 145 12.61 3.71 14.74
N GLY A 146 12.24 4.38 13.65
CA GLY A 146 10.86 4.82 13.37
C GLY A 146 10.18 3.92 12.36
N THR A 147 10.76 3.81 11.17
CA THR A 147 10.15 3.09 10.04
C THR A 147 11.17 2.25 9.28
N ARG A 148 10.73 1.12 8.72
CA ARG A 148 11.45 0.44 7.64
C ARG A 148 10.60 0.37 6.38
N TRP A 149 11.14 0.87 5.28
CA TRP A 149 10.47 0.97 3.99
C TRP A 149 10.82 -0.24 3.11
N PHE A 150 9.82 -0.81 2.43
CA PHE A 150 9.98 -1.93 1.51
C PHE A 150 9.40 -1.50 0.16
N SER A 151 10.31 -1.14 -0.76
CA SER A 151 9.96 -0.48 -2.02
C SER A 151 9.20 0.82 -1.79
N TYR A 152 9.90 1.83 -1.24
CA TYR A 152 9.28 3.08 -0.79
C TYR A 152 8.18 2.81 0.26
N ASP A 153 7.01 3.44 0.16
CA ASP A 153 5.91 3.30 1.12
C ASP A 153 4.93 2.15 0.81
N HIS A 154 5.17 1.36 -0.24
CA HIS A 154 4.24 0.30 -0.66
C HIS A 154 4.01 -0.76 0.43
N LEU A 155 5.04 -1.07 1.20
CA LEU A 155 4.98 -1.81 2.46
C LEU A 155 5.92 -1.13 3.45
N ALA A 156 5.47 -0.95 4.69
CA ALA A 156 6.28 -0.34 5.72
C ALA A 156 6.10 -1.04 7.07
N LEU A 157 7.20 -1.19 7.80
CA LEU A 157 7.21 -1.58 9.20
C LEU A 157 7.26 -0.33 10.08
N VAL A 158 6.29 -0.17 10.98
CA VAL A 158 6.14 1.01 11.81
C VAL A 158 6.40 0.69 13.29
N ASN A 159 7.16 1.58 13.95
CA ASN A 159 7.28 1.66 15.40
C ASN A 159 6.26 2.68 15.96
N PRO A 160 5.19 2.24 16.63
CA PRO A 160 4.17 3.13 17.19
C PRO A 160 4.76 4.16 18.16
N LEU A 161 5.77 3.77 18.96
CA LEU A 161 6.43 4.67 19.91
C LEU A 161 7.11 5.87 19.24
N ALA A 162 7.71 5.66 18.07
CA ALA A 162 8.33 6.73 17.31
C ALA A 162 7.27 7.72 16.77
N TYR A 163 6.14 7.17 16.32
CA TYR A 163 5.04 7.96 15.77
C TYR A 163 4.33 8.74 16.89
N GLU A 164 4.20 8.16 18.08
CA GLU A 164 3.72 8.84 19.29
C GLU A 164 4.61 9.99 19.73
N ASP A 165 5.94 9.82 19.72
CA ASP A 165 6.90 10.85 20.15
C ASP A 165 6.79 12.14 19.32
N VAL A 166 6.29 12.04 18.08
CA VAL A 166 6.04 13.19 17.21
C VAL A 166 4.58 13.65 17.18
N GLY A 167 3.67 12.99 17.90
CA GLY A 167 2.24 13.33 17.97
C GLY A 167 1.35 12.68 16.90
N GLY A 168 1.82 11.61 16.24
CA GLY A 168 1.09 10.92 15.18
C GLY A 168 1.04 11.71 13.87
N TRP A 169 0.15 11.33 12.96
CA TRP A 169 -0.08 12.06 11.71
C TRP A 169 -0.94 13.30 11.96
N ASP A 170 -0.62 14.41 11.31
CA ASP A 170 -1.42 15.63 11.42
C ASP A 170 -2.70 15.48 10.60
N THR A 171 -3.84 15.34 11.27
CA THR A 171 -5.12 15.12 10.59
C THR A 171 -5.63 16.34 9.81
N MET A 172 -5.04 17.53 10.03
CA MET A 172 -5.33 18.73 9.25
C MET A 172 -4.55 18.76 7.93
N ILE A 173 -3.63 17.81 7.73
CA ILE A 173 -2.95 17.53 6.46
C ILE A 173 -3.41 16.15 5.98
N PRO A 174 -4.61 16.04 5.37
CA PRO A 174 -5.34 14.77 5.24
C PRO A 174 -4.80 13.76 4.22
N TYR A 175 -4.15 14.22 3.15
CA TYR A 175 -3.70 13.38 2.01
C TYR A 175 -2.27 13.78 1.59
N TYR A 176 -1.98 13.94 0.29
CA TYR A 176 -0.63 14.24 -0.21
C TYR A 176 0.01 15.44 0.52
N ILE A 177 1.33 15.33 0.79
CA ILE A 177 2.19 16.17 1.67
C ILE A 177 2.21 15.77 3.15
N THR A 178 1.25 14.97 3.61
CA THR A 178 1.21 14.51 5.02
C THR A 178 2.38 13.60 5.38
N ASP A 179 2.88 12.85 4.41
CA ASP A 179 4.10 12.05 4.50
C ASP A 179 5.33 12.94 4.71
N CYS A 180 5.42 14.07 3.99
CA CYS A 180 6.49 15.04 4.20
C CYS A 180 6.45 15.64 5.60
N ASP A 181 5.27 16.01 6.12
CA ASP A 181 5.11 16.47 7.51
C ASP A 181 5.54 15.41 8.53
N MET A 182 5.03 14.19 8.41
CA MET A 182 5.28 13.11 9.35
C MET A 182 6.75 12.69 9.37
N HIS A 183 7.34 12.47 8.19
CA HIS A 183 8.72 12.00 8.05
C HIS A 183 9.71 13.08 8.49
N ALA A 184 9.46 14.35 8.18
CA ALA A 184 10.28 15.44 8.68
C ALA A 184 10.26 15.52 10.21
N ARG A 185 9.08 15.42 10.85
CA ARG A 185 8.98 15.41 12.32
C ARG A 185 9.73 14.23 12.95
N LEU A 186 9.65 13.04 12.36
CA LEU A 186 10.45 11.88 12.80
C LEU A 186 11.95 12.18 12.70
N ALA A 187 12.41 12.72 11.57
CA ALA A 187 13.81 13.06 11.35
C ALA A 187 14.31 14.16 12.31
N MET A 188 13.50 15.19 12.57
CA MET A 188 13.80 16.26 13.54
C MET A 188 13.91 15.73 14.98
N ARG A 189 13.22 14.63 15.29
CA ARG A 189 13.30 13.92 16.57
C ARG A 189 14.31 12.76 16.57
N ASN A 190 15.16 12.69 15.53
CA ASN A 190 16.21 11.68 15.35
C ASN A 190 15.70 10.23 15.28
N TRP A 191 14.46 10.00 14.83
CA TRP A 191 13.97 8.67 14.51
C TRP A 191 14.46 8.25 13.12
N THR A 192 14.99 7.03 13.00
CA THR A 192 15.52 6.51 11.74
C THR A 192 14.42 5.93 10.87
N MET A 193 14.44 6.31 9.60
CA MET A 193 13.63 5.72 8.54
C MET A 193 14.59 5.16 7.50
N LEU A 194 14.66 3.82 7.39
CA LEU A 194 15.66 3.15 6.56
C LEU A 194 15.00 2.13 5.64
N ASP A 195 15.61 1.88 4.49
CA ASP A 195 15.15 0.83 3.60
C ASP A 195 15.43 -0.58 4.15
N ALA A 196 14.53 -1.49 3.83
CA ALA A 196 14.65 -2.91 4.01
C ALA A 196 14.18 -3.66 2.76
N LYS A 197 14.52 -4.94 2.67
CA LYS A 197 14.16 -5.82 1.54
C LYS A 197 13.48 -7.06 2.07
N ALA A 198 12.38 -7.43 1.43
CA ALA A 198 11.61 -8.63 1.77
C ALA A 198 10.88 -9.26 0.58
N ALA A 199 10.59 -8.47 -0.46
CA ALA A 199 9.87 -8.93 -1.65
C ALA A 199 10.06 -7.96 -2.82
N ILE A 200 9.58 -8.39 -3.99
CA ILE A 200 9.27 -7.52 -5.12
C ILE A 200 7.85 -7.01 -4.88
N ILE A 201 7.73 -5.73 -4.56
CA ILE A 201 6.44 -5.09 -4.26
C ILE A 201 6.21 -4.03 -5.32
N THR A 202 5.30 -4.35 -6.22
CA THR A 202 5.07 -3.59 -7.44
C THR A 202 3.79 -2.77 -7.31
N ASP A 203 3.90 -1.47 -7.49
CA ASP A 203 2.76 -0.55 -7.51
C ASP A 203 2.02 -0.63 -8.85
N VAL A 204 0.74 -1.02 -8.83
CA VAL A 204 -0.05 -1.36 -10.01
C VAL A 204 -1.38 -0.60 -10.03
N SER A 205 -2.00 -0.52 -11.20
CA SER A 205 -3.27 0.20 -11.40
C SER A 205 -4.40 -0.70 -11.92
N THR A 206 -4.13 -1.99 -12.06
CA THR A 206 -5.07 -2.98 -12.58
C THR A 206 -4.76 -4.35 -12.00
N THR A 207 -5.59 -5.34 -12.31
CA THR A 207 -5.48 -6.71 -11.84
C THR A 207 -5.04 -7.66 -12.93
N ILE A 208 -4.36 -8.73 -12.54
CA ILE A 208 -4.18 -9.94 -13.35
C ILE A 208 -5.56 -10.53 -13.64
N ASP A 209 -5.76 -11.02 -14.85
CA ASP A 209 -7.05 -11.54 -15.33
C ASP A 209 -7.54 -12.75 -14.50
N ASP A 210 -6.62 -13.59 -14.03
CA ASP A 210 -6.90 -14.75 -13.18
C ASP A 210 -5.88 -14.85 -12.03
N LEU A 211 -6.36 -14.69 -10.78
CA LEU A 211 -5.53 -14.78 -9.59
C LEU A 211 -4.96 -16.19 -9.34
N LEU A 212 -5.49 -17.24 -9.98
CA LEU A 212 -4.89 -18.57 -9.96
C LEU A 212 -3.47 -18.58 -10.56
N ALA A 213 -3.12 -17.59 -11.38
CA ALA A 213 -1.74 -17.39 -11.84
C ALA A 213 -0.77 -17.24 -10.66
N LEU A 214 -1.18 -16.59 -9.57
CA LEU A 214 -0.35 -16.40 -8.37
C LEU A 214 -0.05 -17.71 -7.63
N TYR A 215 -0.95 -18.70 -7.77
CA TYR A 215 -0.77 -20.07 -7.24
C TYR A 215 -0.04 -20.99 -8.24
N ARG A 216 0.36 -20.48 -9.41
CA ARG A 216 1.05 -21.23 -10.49
C ARG A 216 0.24 -22.44 -10.96
N VAL A 217 -1.08 -22.33 -11.02
CA VAL A 217 -1.94 -23.41 -11.54
C VAL A 217 -1.63 -23.69 -13.01
N ASP A 218 -1.57 -24.98 -13.38
CA ASP A 218 -1.33 -25.42 -14.75
C ASP A 218 -2.33 -24.81 -15.74
N GLY A 219 -1.82 -24.35 -16.89
CA GLY A 219 -2.65 -23.78 -17.96
C GLY A 219 -3.11 -22.33 -17.74
N ILE A 220 -2.82 -21.73 -16.57
CA ILE A 220 -3.15 -20.33 -16.28
C ILE A 220 -1.95 -19.43 -16.59
N GLU A 221 -2.17 -18.39 -17.40
CA GLU A 221 -1.14 -17.42 -17.76
C GLU A 221 -1.32 -16.10 -17.00
N ALA A 222 -0.21 -15.51 -16.56
CA ALA A 222 -0.19 -14.19 -15.94
C ALA A 222 -0.35 -13.09 -16.99
N LYS A 223 -1.58 -12.62 -17.19
CA LYS A 223 -1.94 -11.50 -18.07
C LYS A 223 -2.80 -10.49 -17.33
N PHE A 224 -2.90 -9.28 -17.85
CA PHE A 224 -3.78 -8.26 -17.28
C PHE A 224 -4.50 -7.51 -18.40
N THR A 225 -5.71 -7.08 -18.09
CA THR A 225 -6.56 -6.24 -18.94
C THR A 225 -6.99 -5.03 -18.12
N ASP A 226 -6.83 -3.82 -18.67
CA ASP A 226 -7.37 -2.62 -18.03
C ASP A 226 -8.87 -2.51 -18.36
N PRO A 227 -9.78 -2.50 -17.37
CA PRO A 227 -11.19 -2.27 -17.63
C PRO A 227 -11.49 -0.85 -18.12
N ASN A 228 -10.57 0.10 -17.89
CA ASN A 228 -10.69 1.51 -18.24
C ASN A 228 -9.42 1.99 -19.00
N PRO A 229 -9.16 1.48 -20.22
CA PRO A 229 -7.96 1.82 -20.96
C PRO A 229 -7.94 3.31 -21.32
N PRO A 230 -6.75 3.95 -21.37
CA PRO A 230 -6.64 5.33 -21.82
C PRO A 230 -7.17 5.48 -23.26
N PRO A 231 -7.62 6.68 -23.66
CA PRO A 231 -7.96 6.96 -25.06
C PRO A 231 -6.80 6.58 -25.98
N PRO A 232 -7.05 6.15 -27.23
CA PRO A 232 -5.98 5.75 -28.15
C PRO A 232 -4.99 6.91 -28.39
N GLY A 233 -3.82 6.83 -27.75
CA GLY A 233 -2.73 7.79 -27.80
C GLY A 233 -1.40 7.04 -27.73
N LYS A 234 -0.35 7.60 -28.33
CA LYS A 234 0.87 6.90 -28.79
C LYS A 234 1.76 6.35 -27.67
N ASP A 235 1.39 5.25 -27.03
CA ASP A 235 2.33 4.54 -26.15
C ASP A 235 3.02 3.39 -26.90
N GLY A 236 4.31 3.63 -27.14
CA GLY A 236 5.25 2.64 -27.61
C GLY A 236 5.45 1.57 -26.55
N ALA A 237 5.25 0.32 -26.94
CA ALA A 237 5.56 -0.84 -26.13
C ALA A 237 7.07 -0.89 -25.83
N VAL A 238 7.48 -0.53 -24.62
CA VAL A 238 8.82 -0.83 -24.12
C VAL A 238 8.79 -2.26 -23.61
N VAL A 239 9.22 -3.19 -24.47
CA VAL A 239 9.44 -4.58 -24.07
C VAL A 239 10.86 -4.69 -23.52
N ALA A 240 10.99 -4.67 -22.19
CA ALA A 240 12.23 -5.08 -21.55
C ALA A 240 12.48 -6.57 -21.84
N ARG A 241 13.49 -6.85 -22.67
CA ARG A 241 13.99 -8.21 -22.92
C ARG A 241 15.08 -8.53 -21.92
N ARG A 242 14.74 -9.29 -20.87
CA ARG A 242 15.72 -10.05 -20.10
C ARG A 242 15.83 -11.44 -20.74
N GLY A 243 17.06 -11.90 -20.99
CA GLY A 243 17.32 -13.16 -21.67
C GLY A 243 16.75 -14.35 -20.90
N ASP A 244 16.04 -15.23 -21.60
CA ASP A 244 15.59 -16.50 -21.05
C ASP A 244 16.79 -17.41 -20.83
N GLU A 245 17.26 -17.52 -19.59
CA GLU A 245 18.07 -18.66 -19.18
C GLU A 245 17.20 -19.92 -19.19
N LYS A 246 17.71 -20.98 -19.82
CA LYS A 246 17.12 -22.32 -19.75
C LYS A 246 17.21 -22.81 -18.30
N ASP A 247 16.11 -22.67 -17.59
CA ASP A 247 15.92 -23.23 -16.26
C ASP A 247 14.98 -24.42 -16.38
N ASP A 248 15.44 -25.60 -15.97
CA ASP A 248 14.65 -26.83 -16.08
C ASP A 248 13.43 -26.80 -15.14
N ASP A 249 13.41 -25.89 -14.17
CA ASP A 249 12.32 -25.72 -13.21
C ASP A 249 11.11 -24.98 -13.80
N GLU A 250 9.99 -25.68 -13.94
CA GLU A 250 8.74 -25.12 -14.47
C GLU A 250 8.08 -24.09 -13.53
N ASN A 251 8.14 -24.28 -12.21
CA ASN A 251 7.58 -23.33 -11.26
C ASN A 251 8.33 -22.00 -11.33
N LEU A 252 9.66 -22.07 -11.42
CA LEU A 252 10.48 -20.87 -11.54
C LEU A 252 10.25 -20.16 -12.88
N ARG A 253 10.04 -20.90 -13.97
CA ARG A 253 9.61 -20.34 -15.26
C ARG A 253 8.28 -19.60 -15.15
N ARG A 254 7.29 -20.15 -14.43
CA ARG A 254 5.99 -19.50 -14.20
C ARG A 254 6.12 -18.27 -13.31
N TRP A 255 6.94 -18.34 -12.24
CA TRP A 255 7.23 -17.19 -11.39
C TRP A 255 7.91 -16.05 -12.16
N ARG A 256 8.88 -16.34 -13.04
CA ARG A 256 9.49 -15.31 -13.91
C ARG A 256 8.50 -14.64 -14.85
N LYS A 257 7.52 -15.40 -15.37
CA LYS A 257 6.41 -14.81 -16.13
C LYS A 257 5.59 -13.85 -15.27
N LEU A 258 5.24 -14.23 -14.03
CA LEU A 258 4.58 -13.32 -13.08
C LEU A 258 5.40 -12.05 -12.82
N GLN A 259 6.71 -12.20 -12.59
CA GLN A 259 7.62 -11.07 -12.38
C GLN A 259 7.62 -10.12 -13.59
N LYS A 260 7.68 -10.65 -14.81
CA LYS A 260 7.61 -9.86 -16.04
C LYS A 260 6.25 -9.16 -16.21
N THR A 261 5.17 -9.84 -15.87
CA THR A 261 3.82 -9.26 -15.88
C THR A 261 3.72 -8.12 -14.87
N ALA A 262 4.25 -8.30 -13.65
CA ALA A 262 4.30 -7.25 -12.63
C ALA A 262 5.11 -6.03 -13.13
N ASP A 263 6.30 -6.24 -13.69
CA ASP A 263 7.12 -5.18 -14.29
C ASP A 263 6.37 -4.42 -15.40
N THR A 264 5.66 -5.15 -16.26
CA THR A 264 4.81 -4.56 -17.30
C THR A 264 3.68 -3.73 -16.68
N MET A 265 3.03 -4.21 -15.62
CA MET A 265 1.97 -3.48 -14.91
C MET A 265 2.49 -2.22 -14.22
N PHE A 266 3.72 -2.24 -13.70
CA PHE A 266 4.38 -1.06 -13.13
C PHE A 266 4.61 0.01 -14.19
N HIS A 267 5.24 -0.36 -15.30
CA HIS A 267 5.47 0.55 -16.42
C HIS A 267 4.18 1.04 -17.03
N TYR A 268 3.18 0.18 -17.09
CA TYR A 268 1.83 0.59 -17.44
C TYR A 268 1.41 1.71 -16.48
N LYS A 269 1.43 1.51 -15.15
CA LYS A 269 0.94 2.52 -14.16
C LYS A 269 1.66 3.86 -14.26
N HIS A 270 2.97 3.83 -14.48
CA HIS A 270 3.83 5.00 -14.48
C HIS A 270 4.10 5.56 -15.88
N GLY A 271 3.36 5.12 -16.91
CA GLY A 271 3.36 5.73 -18.24
C GLY A 271 2.60 7.07 -18.27
N ASP A 272 2.22 7.53 -19.47
CA ASP A 272 1.54 8.82 -19.69
C ASP A 272 0.05 8.79 -19.30
N ARG A 273 -0.24 8.30 -18.10
CA ARG A 273 -1.57 8.26 -17.50
C ARG A 273 -1.53 8.73 -16.05
N GLY A 274 -2.63 9.32 -15.59
CA GLY A 274 -2.72 9.76 -14.20
C GLY A 274 -2.44 8.62 -13.22
N ARG A 275 -1.69 8.90 -12.14
CA ARG A 275 -1.23 7.90 -11.14
C ARG A 275 -2.36 7.08 -10.48
N ASN A 276 -3.57 7.64 -10.43
CA ASN A 276 -4.70 7.12 -9.65
C ASN A 276 -5.89 6.66 -10.50
N THR A 277 -5.70 6.33 -11.79
CA THR A 277 -6.80 5.93 -12.69
C THR A 277 -7.59 4.72 -12.20
N TRP A 278 -6.94 3.82 -11.46
CA TRP A 278 -7.53 2.60 -10.89
C TRP A 278 -8.70 2.85 -9.94
N GLN A 279 -8.74 4.04 -9.35
CA GLN A 279 -9.76 4.50 -8.43
C GLN A 279 -11.14 4.66 -9.09
N LEU A 280 -11.17 4.62 -10.41
CA LEU A 280 -12.37 4.68 -11.24
C LEU A 280 -12.77 3.30 -11.79
N GLY A 281 -12.17 2.19 -11.36
CA GLY A 281 -12.44 0.85 -11.91
C GLY A 281 -13.90 0.38 -11.81
N GLN A 282 -14.64 0.86 -10.81
CA GLN A 282 -16.04 0.52 -10.53
C GLN A 282 -16.89 1.81 -10.57
N HIS A 283 -18.07 1.76 -11.19
CA HIS A 283 -18.90 2.95 -11.49
C HIS A 283 -20.41 2.77 -11.23
N GLY A 284 -20.85 1.60 -10.77
CA GLY A 284 -22.27 1.30 -10.55
C GLY A 284 -22.79 1.76 -9.20
N GLY A 285 -23.99 1.29 -8.86
CA GLY A 285 -24.61 1.49 -7.55
C GLY A 285 -25.44 2.75 -7.39
N GLN A 286 -25.83 3.43 -8.48
CA GLN A 286 -26.60 4.69 -8.47
C GLN A 286 -27.88 4.63 -7.62
N ASP A 287 -28.53 3.47 -7.58
CA ASP A 287 -29.78 3.24 -6.85
C ASP A 287 -29.58 2.52 -5.50
N GLU A 288 -28.32 2.37 -5.06
CA GLU A 288 -27.98 1.66 -3.83
C GLU A 288 -27.84 2.62 -2.62
N PRO A 289 -28.06 2.11 -1.39
CA PRO A 289 -27.71 2.87 -0.18
C PRO A 289 -26.24 3.28 -0.19
N PHE A 290 -25.95 4.47 0.34
CA PHE A 290 -24.59 5.01 0.42
C PHE A 290 -23.89 5.19 -0.95
N TYR A 291 -24.67 5.27 -2.04
CA TYR A 291 -24.12 5.69 -3.33
C TYR A 291 -23.43 7.04 -3.22
N TYR A 292 -22.23 7.11 -3.79
CA TYR A 292 -21.50 8.35 -4.00
C TYR A 292 -20.98 8.34 -5.43
N ASN A 293 -21.12 9.46 -6.14
CA ASN A 293 -20.58 9.58 -7.50
C ASN A 293 -19.04 9.42 -7.46
N SER A 294 -18.51 8.43 -8.17
CA SER A 294 -17.07 8.10 -8.12
C SER A 294 -16.15 9.24 -8.57
N ALA A 295 -16.57 10.03 -9.57
CA ALA A 295 -15.82 11.19 -10.04
C ALA A 295 -15.88 12.35 -9.04
N GLY A 296 -17.07 12.68 -8.53
CA GLY A 296 -17.23 13.69 -7.48
C GLY A 296 -16.53 13.32 -6.18
N PHE A 297 -16.41 12.03 -5.87
CA PHE A 297 -15.59 11.55 -4.75
C PHE A 297 -14.10 11.81 -4.97
N ALA A 298 -13.60 11.55 -6.18
CA ALA A 298 -12.21 11.84 -6.54
C ALA A 298 -11.92 13.34 -6.47
N GLU A 299 -12.81 14.18 -7.01
CA GLU A 299 -12.72 15.65 -6.93
C GLU A 299 -12.71 16.15 -5.46
N ALA A 300 -13.57 15.59 -4.60
CA ALA A 300 -13.59 15.94 -3.19
C ALA A 300 -12.26 15.60 -2.47
N ILE A 301 -11.61 14.48 -2.83
CA ILE A 301 -10.28 14.13 -2.34
C ILE A 301 -9.23 15.14 -2.82
N GLU A 302 -9.28 15.57 -4.08
CA GLU A 302 -8.35 16.56 -4.63
C GLU A 302 -8.49 17.92 -3.92
N VAL A 303 -9.72 18.43 -3.74
CA VAL A 303 -9.98 19.67 -2.99
C VAL A 303 -9.45 19.58 -1.55
N THR A 304 -9.68 18.43 -0.90
CA THR A 304 -9.22 18.19 0.47
C THR A 304 -7.69 18.08 0.54
N THR A 305 -7.07 17.51 -0.49
CA THR A 305 -5.62 17.45 -0.65
C THR A 305 -5.02 18.86 -0.73
N GLU A 306 -5.56 19.71 -1.60
CA GLU A 306 -5.04 21.08 -1.76
C GLU A 306 -5.25 21.93 -0.50
N SER A 307 -6.36 21.72 0.21
CA SER A 307 -6.58 22.32 1.53
C SER A 307 -5.49 21.87 2.53
N GLY A 308 -5.11 20.60 2.51
CA GLY A 308 -4.02 20.05 3.31
C GLY A 308 -2.65 20.64 2.97
N ARG A 309 -2.35 20.83 1.68
CA ARG A 309 -1.13 21.52 1.24
C ARG A 309 -1.06 22.95 1.76
N GLU A 310 -2.18 23.66 1.80
CA GLU A 310 -2.22 25.01 2.38
C GLU A 310 -1.98 25.00 3.88
N VAL A 311 -2.53 24.03 4.61
CA VAL A 311 -2.24 23.85 6.04
C VAL A 311 -0.75 23.58 6.25
N PHE A 312 -0.16 22.64 5.50
CA PHE A 312 1.27 22.33 5.55
C PHE A 312 2.13 23.59 5.35
N ARG A 313 1.84 24.36 4.30
CA ARG A 313 2.54 25.61 3.98
C ARG A 313 2.50 26.63 5.10
N ARG A 314 1.35 26.80 5.75
CA ARG A 314 1.21 27.74 6.87
C ARG A 314 1.84 27.22 8.16
N LYS A 315 1.74 25.91 8.39
CA LYS A 315 2.35 25.24 9.54
C LYS A 315 3.86 25.39 9.52
N TRP A 316 4.50 25.22 8.37
CA TRP A 316 5.96 25.20 8.28
C TRP A 316 6.57 26.44 7.64
N GLY A 317 5.76 27.39 7.17
CA GLY A 317 6.25 28.55 6.43
C GLY A 317 6.96 28.17 5.11
N HIS A 318 6.85 26.93 4.65
CA HIS A 318 7.62 26.34 3.54
C HIS A 318 6.73 25.47 2.64
N ARG A 319 7.06 25.36 1.34
CA ARG A 319 6.21 24.65 0.36
C ARG A 319 6.56 23.19 0.11
N ASP A 320 7.81 22.82 0.29
CA ASP A 320 8.36 21.55 -0.15
C ASP A 320 8.68 20.62 1.03
N CYS A 321 9.12 19.39 0.74
CA CYS A 321 9.29 18.34 1.74
C CYS A 321 10.63 18.43 2.50
N ASP A 322 11.54 19.26 2.05
CA ASP A 322 12.88 19.49 2.59
C ASP A 322 12.89 20.46 3.78
N LEU A 323 11.91 20.30 4.69
CA LEU A 323 11.74 21.16 5.88
C LEU A 323 13.04 21.31 6.69
N ARG A 324 13.82 20.23 6.84
CA ARG A 324 15.07 20.23 7.61
C ARG A 324 16.28 20.63 6.77
N GLU A 325 16.47 20.00 5.61
CA GLU A 325 17.69 20.18 4.81
C GLU A 325 17.67 21.48 3.98
N GLY A 326 16.49 21.87 3.47
CA GLY A 326 16.30 23.08 2.68
C GLY A 326 15.91 24.29 3.53
N ALA A 327 14.93 24.14 4.42
CA ALA A 327 14.42 25.27 5.22
C ALA A 327 15.05 25.40 6.62
N GLY A 328 15.87 24.44 7.06
CA GLY A 328 16.56 24.50 8.36
C GLY A 328 15.64 24.42 9.57
N LEU A 329 14.41 23.92 9.40
CA LEU A 329 13.39 23.90 10.44
C LEU A 329 13.65 22.79 11.47
N GLU A 330 13.25 23.08 12.70
CA GLU A 330 13.27 22.17 13.84
C GLU A 330 11.84 21.77 14.24
N PHE A 331 11.74 20.74 15.10
CA PHE A 331 10.45 20.19 15.53
C PHE A 331 9.52 21.24 16.16
N GLY A 332 10.09 22.24 16.84
CA GLY A 332 9.35 23.29 17.54
C GLY A 332 8.83 24.43 16.66
N ASP A 333 9.22 24.49 15.39
CA ASP A 333 8.94 25.64 14.51
C ASP A 333 7.53 25.65 13.92
N GLN A 334 6.76 24.59 14.18
CA GLN A 334 5.37 24.45 13.73
C GLN A 334 4.53 25.66 14.14
N TRP A 335 4.00 26.39 13.16
CA TRP A 335 3.19 27.60 13.27
C TRP A 335 3.92 28.84 13.79
N MET A 336 5.25 28.81 13.87
CA MET A 336 6.06 29.87 14.50
C MET A 336 6.94 30.65 13.52
N VAL A 337 7.03 30.19 12.26
CA VAL A 337 7.98 30.72 11.27
C VAL A 337 7.31 31.60 10.23
N GLU A 338 8.07 32.58 9.72
CA GLU A 338 7.66 33.40 8.58
C GLU A 338 7.61 32.56 7.30
N LYS A 339 6.77 32.98 6.35
CA LYS A 339 6.62 32.30 5.07
C LYS A 339 7.78 32.67 4.15
N ASP A 340 8.33 31.69 3.45
CA ASP A 340 9.43 31.88 2.49
C ASP A 340 8.99 31.93 1.01
N PHE A 341 7.69 32.10 0.74
CA PHE A 341 7.09 31.81 -0.56
C PHE A 341 6.01 32.75 -1.08
#